data_AF-A0A7C5KK83-F1
#
_entry.id   AF-A0A7C5KK83-F1
#
_cell.length_a   1.000
_cell.length_b   1.000
_cell.length_c   1.000
_cell.angle_alpha   90.00
_cell.angle_beta   90.00
_cell.angle_gamma   90.00
#
_symmetry.space_group_name_H-M   'P 1'
#
loop_
_entity.id
_entity.type
_entity.pdbx_description
1 polymer ?
#
loop_
_entity_poly.entity_id
_entity_poly.type
_entity_poly.pdbx_seq_one_letter_code
_entity_poly.pdbx_strand_id
1 'polypeptide(L)'
;IFGICWLAVKMRLSPLPEGMSMASLYGTSVLCGIGFTMSLFIGSLAFEDSGVNRLFDERLGILLGSLGAGVLGYLVLRASLPKPSLPASPPDPIP
;
A
#
# COMPACT_ATOMS: atom_id res chain seq x y z
N ILE A 1 -4.76 0.51 -7.93
CA ILE A 1 -4.20 1.79 -7.40
C ILE A 1 -3.04 2.29 -8.26
N PHE A 2 -1.93 1.55 -8.36
CA PHE A 2 -0.76 1.95 -9.18
C PHE A 2 -1.13 2.42 -10.60
N GLY A 3 -1.95 1.66 -11.33
CA GLY A 3 -2.35 2.01 -12.70
C GLY A 3 -3.14 3.33 -12.81
N ILE A 4 -4.00 3.64 -11.84
CA ILE A 4 -4.77 4.89 -11.81
C ILE A 4 -3.85 6.05 -11.42
N CYS A 5 -2.97 5.85 -10.42
CA CYS A 5 -1.95 6.84 -10.08
C CYS A 5 -1.01 7.12 -11.26
N TRP A 6 -0.54 6.09 -11.96
CA TRP A 6 0.30 6.22 -13.15
C TRP A 6 -0.41 7.00 -14.24
N LEU A 7 -1.69 6.69 -14.48
CA LEU A 7 -2.49 7.40 -15.47
C LEU A 7 -2.75 8.86 -15.05
N ALA A 8 -3.01 9.14 -13.77
CA ALA A 8 -3.19 10.49 -13.25
C ALA A 8 -1.91 11.33 -13.36
N VAL A 9 -0.75 10.73 -13.10
CA VAL A 9 0.56 11.36 -13.28
C VAL A 9 0.83 11.62 -14.77
N LYS A 10 0.51 10.66 -15.63
CA LYS A 10 0.65 10.80 -17.10
C LYS A 10 -0.28 11.87 -17.67
N MET A 11 -1.47 12.01 -17.11
CA MET A 11 -2.43 13.06 -17.46
C MET A 11 -2.11 14.41 -16.79
N ARG A 12 -1.01 14.52 -16.02
CA ARG A 12 -0.61 15.71 -15.25
C ARG A 12 -1.68 16.24 -14.27
N LEU A 13 -2.65 15.40 -13.87
CA LEU A 13 -3.67 15.78 -12.89
C LEU A 13 -3.08 15.92 -11.47
N SER A 14 -1.99 15.21 -11.16
CA SER A 14 -1.28 15.32 -9.89
C SER A 14 0.22 15.16 -10.12
N PRO A 15 1.05 16.19 -9.88
CA PRO A 15 2.50 16.02 -9.81
C PRO A 15 2.86 15.14 -8.60
N LEU A 16 3.94 14.34 -8.70
CA LEU A 16 4.47 13.65 -7.53
C LEU A 16 5.02 14.70 -6.54
N PRO A 17 4.72 14.58 -5.23
CA PRO A 17 5.28 15.47 -4.22
C PRO A 17 6.82 15.43 -4.22
N GLU A 18 7.47 16.56 -3.92
CA GLU A 18 8.92 16.63 -3.77
C GLU A 18 9.39 15.62 -2.71
N GLY A 19 10.22 14.66 -3.13
CA GLY A 19 10.71 13.56 -2.28
C GLY A 19 9.97 12.22 -2.43
N MET A 20 8.88 12.14 -3.19
CA MET A 20 8.22 10.87 -3.50
C MET A 20 8.83 10.22 -4.75
N SER A 21 9.45 9.04 -4.59
CA SER A 21 9.98 8.26 -5.70
C SER A 21 8.87 7.39 -6.33
N MET A 22 9.03 7.03 -7.61
CA MET A 22 8.13 6.06 -8.26
C MET A 22 8.07 4.72 -7.49
N ALA A 23 9.17 4.38 -6.80
CA ALA A 23 9.28 3.18 -6.01
C ALA A 23 8.51 3.27 -4.67
N SER A 24 8.44 4.45 -4.02
CA SER A 24 7.57 4.65 -2.85
C SER A 24 6.08 4.68 -3.23
N LEU A 25 5.74 5.21 -4.41
CA LEU A 25 4.38 5.13 -4.98
C LEU A 25 3.99 3.68 -5.29
N TYR A 26 4.92 2.88 -5.80
CA TYR A 26 4.70 1.44 -5.99
C TYR A 26 4.51 0.73 -4.64
N GLY A 27 5.38 0.95 -3.66
CA GLY A 27 5.27 0.35 -2.32
C GLY A 27 3.96 0.69 -1.60
N THR A 28 3.54 1.95 -1.60
CA THR A 28 2.26 2.38 -1.02
C THR A 28 1.06 1.79 -1.75
N SER A 29 1.13 1.64 -3.07
CA SER A 29 0.06 1.00 -3.84
C SER A 29 -0.10 -0.49 -3.51
N VAL A 30 1.00 -1.19 -3.22
CA VAL A 30 0.99 -2.59 -2.77
C VAL A 30 0.42 -2.69 -1.34
N LEU A 31 0.83 -1.80 -0.44
CA LEU A 31 0.28 -1.72 0.93
C LEU A 31 -1.22 -1.40 0.95
N CYS A 32 -1.69 -0.57 0.03
CA CYS A 32 -3.12 -0.23 -0.05
C CYS A 32 -3.97 -1.42 -0.54
N GLY A 33 -3.35 -2.47 -1.09
CA GLY A 33 -4.00 -3.74 -1.39
C GLY A 33 -4.24 -4.64 -0.18
N ILE A 34 -3.81 -4.26 1.04
CA ILE A 34 -4.07 -5.03 2.26
C ILE A 34 -5.55 -4.90 2.63
N GLY A 35 -6.33 -5.89 2.24
CA GLY A 35 -7.79 -5.91 2.39
C GLY A 35 -8.32 -6.85 3.46
N PHE A 36 -7.47 -7.38 4.35
CA PHE A 36 -7.79 -8.48 5.30
C PHE A 36 -9.25 -8.51 5.78
N THR A 37 -9.73 -7.44 6.42
CA THR A 37 -11.09 -7.39 7.00
C THR A 37 -12.20 -7.33 5.95
N MET A 38 -12.02 -6.56 4.88
CA MET A 38 -12.99 -6.48 3.77
C MET A 38 -13.04 -7.78 2.98
N SER A 39 -11.89 -8.38 2.71
CA SER A 39 -11.79 -9.66 2.01
C SER A 39 -12.38 -10.80 2.84
N LEU A 40 -12.19 -10.82 4.17
CA LEU A 40 -12.83 -11.80 5.05
C LEU A 40 -14.35 -11.66 5.04
N PHE A 41 -14.86 -10.43 4.96
CA PHE A 41 -16.30 -10.17 4.88
C PHE A 41 -16.87 -10.68 3.55
N ILE A 42 -16.17 -10.42 2.43
CA ILE A 42 -16.54 -10.91 1.10
C ILE A 42 -16.46 -12.43 1.03
N GLY A 43 -15.42 -13.03 1.60
CA GLY A 43 -15.28 -14.48 1.72
C GLY A 43 -16.45 -15.09 2.50
N SER A 44 -16.77 -14.53 3.67
CA SER A 44 -17.91 -14.96 4.47
C SER A 44 -19.21 -14.93 3.66
N LEU A 45 -19.51 -13.82 2.96
CA LEU A 45 -20.72 -13.70 2.13
C LEU A 45 -20.74 -14.65 0.93
N ALA A 46 -19.57 -14.94 0.32
CA ALA A 46 -19.48 -15.79 -0.85
C ALA A 46 -19.66 -17.28 -0.53
N PHE A 47 -19.36 -17.69 0.71
CA PHE A 47 -19.34 -19.10 1.12
C PHE A 47 -20.30 -19.43 2.28
N GLU A 48 -21.06 -18.45 2.78
CA GLU A 48 -22.09 -18.62 3.83
C GLU A 48 -23.12 -19.69 3.46
N ASP A 49 -23.48 -19.77 2.17
CA ASP A 49 -24.50 -20.69 1.64
C ASP A 49 -23.94 -22.08 1.29
N SER A 50 -22.61 -22.24 1.23
CA SER A 50 -22.00 -23.43 0.63
C SER A 50 -21.83 -24.63 1.58
N GLY A 51 -22.05 -24.50 2.90
CA GLY A 51 -22.10 -25.61 3.87
C GLY A 51 -20.86 -26.53 3.99
N VAL A 52 -19.81 -26.29 3.21
CA VAL A 52 -18.61 -27.13 3.08
C VAL A 52 -17.43 -26.38 3.70
N ASN A 53 -16.48 -27.10 4.29
CA ASN A 53 -15.24 -26.66 4.98
C ASN A 53 -14.33 -25.64 4.25
N ARG A 54 -14.77 -25.00 3.15
CA ARG A 54 -14.05 -23.97 2.40
C ARG A 54 -13.88 -22.65 3.15
N LEU A 55 -14.68 -22.41 4.20
CA LEU A 55 -14.53 -21.25 5.09
C LEU A 55 -13.14 -21.16 5.75
N PHE A 56 -12.44 -22.29 5.96
CA PHE A 56 -11.08 -22.26 6.47
C PHE A 56 -10.03 -21.95 5.38
N ASP A 57 -10.21 -22.53 4.19
CA ASP A 57 -9.31 -22.31 3.03
C ASP A 57 -9.30 -20.84 2.61
N GLU A 58 -10.47 -20.19 2.53
CA GLU A 58 -10.59 -18.78 2.13
C GLU A 58 -9.87 -17.85 3.10
N ARG A 59 -10.03 -18.07 4.42
CA ARG A 59 -9.45 -17.23 5.47
C ARG A 59 -7.95 -17.35 5.44
N LEU A 60 -7.44 -18.57 5.30
CA LEU A 60 -6.01 -18.86 5.10
C LEU A 60 -5.47 -18.15 3.86
N GLY A 61 -6.17 -18.23 2.73
CA GLY A 61 -5.79 -17.52 1.50
C GLY A 61 -5.74 -16.01 1.67
N ILE A 62 -6.75 -15.43 2.32
CA ILE A 62 -6.84 -13.97 2.57
C ILE A 62 -5.75 -13.52 3.55
N LEU A 63 -5.48 -14.29 4.61
CA LEU A 63 -4.39 -14.04 5.55
C LEU A 63 -3.04 -14.08 4.85
N LEU A 64 -2.75 -15.17 4.12
CA LEU A 64 -1.48 -15.35 3.43
C LEU A 64 -1.26 -14.30 2.34
N GLY A 65 -2.30 -13.98 1.56
CA GLY A 65 -2.26 -12.94 0.54
C GLY A 65 -2.03 -11.56 1.14
N SER A 66 -2.75 -11.21 2.21
CA SER A 66 -2.58 -9.92 2.91
C SER A 66 -1.21 -9.80 3.58
N LEU A 67 -0.71 -10.89 4.18
CA LEU A 67 0.61 -10.94 4.77
C LEU A 67 1.71 -10.79 3.72
N GLY A 68 1.59 -11.52 2.59
CA GLY A 68 2.51 -11.40 1.46
C GLY A 68 2.53 -9.98 0.87
N ALA A 69 1.35 -9.39 0.65
CA ALA A 69 1.22 -8.00 0.19
C ALA A 69 1.82 -7.01 1.18
N GLY A 70 1.59 -7.20 2.49
CA GLY A 70 2.17 -6.37 3.53
C GLY A 70 3.70 -6.45 3.61
N VAL A 71 4.26 -7.66 3.56
CA VAL A 71 5.71 -7.89 3.60
C VAL A 71 6.38 -7.29 2.35
N LEU A 72 5.85 -7.58 1.16
CA LEU A 72 6.40 -7.05 -0.09
C LEU A 72 6.27 -5.52 -0.15
N GLY A 73 5.10 -4.97 0.20
CA GLY A 73 4.87 -3.53 0.25
C GLY A 73 5.80 -2.83 1.23
N TYR A 74 6.01 -3.41 2.42
CA TYR A 74 6.93 -2.90 3.42
C TYR A 74 8.39 -2.96 2.96
N LEU A 75 8.84 -4.07 2.37
CA LEU A 75 10.21 -4.20 1.86
C LEU A 75 10.50 -3.18 0.76
N VAL A 76 9.56 -3.02 -0.18
CA VAL A 76 9.65 -2.02 -1.25
C VAL A 76 9.70 -0.61 -0.69
N LEU A 77 8.83 -0.30 0.28
CA LEU A 77 8.80 1.03 0.89
C LEU A 77 10.08 1.30 1.69
N ARG A 78 10.56 0.34 2.46
CA ARG A 78 11.82 0.43 3.21
C ARG A 78 13.02 0.67 2.30
N ALA A 79 13.06 0.05 1.12
CA ALA A 79 14.11 0.27 0.13
C ALA A 79 13.98 1.63 -0.58
N SER A 80 12.77 2.21 -0.62
CA SER A 80 12.48 3.42 -1.39
C SER A 80 12.43 4.71 -0.58
N LEU A 81 12.34 4.63 0.76
CA LEU A 81 12.27 5.80 1.64
C LEU A 81 13.63 6.50 1.71
N PRO A 82 13.76 7.74 1.20
CA PRO A 82 14.95 8.55 1.41
C PRO A 82 15.00 9.02 2.87
N LYS A 83 16.22 9.14 3.41
CA LYS A 83 16.48 9.65 4.75
C LYS A 83 15.78 11.02 4.93
N PRO A 84 14.98 11.24 5.98
CA PRO A 84 14.37 12.55 6.21
C PRO A 84 15.45 13.62 6.24
N SER A 85 15.44 14.50 5.25
CA SER A 85 16.22 15.73 5.27
C SER A 85 15.59 16.60 6.35
N LEU A 86 16.24 16.68 7.52
CA LEU A 86 15.90 17.68 8.53
C LEU A 86 15.83 19.06 7.85
N PRO A 87 14.84 19.90 8.16
CA PRO A 87 14.88 21.29 7.75
C PRO A 87 16.20 21.87 8.27
N ALA A 88 16.99 22.47 7.36
CA ALA A 88 18.16 23.25 7.73
C ALA A 88 17.76 24.24 8.84
N SER A 89 18.65 24.41 9.82
CA SER A 89 18.45 25.21 11.02
C SER A 89 17.79 26.57 10.72
N PRO A 90 16.97 27.10 11.64
CA PRO A 90 16.39 28.44 11.46
C PRO A 90 17.51 29.45 11.18
N PRO A 91 17.27 30.42 10.28
CA PRO A 91 18.27 31.41 9.91
C PRO A 91 18.73 32.14 11.17
N ASP A 92 20.06 32.24 11.33
CA ASP A 92 20.68 32.99 12.42
C ASP A 92 20.07 34.40 12.50
N PRO A 93 19.81 34.94 13.70
CA PRO A 93 19.35 36.31 13.86
C PRO A 93 20.37 37.25 13.20
N ILE A 94 19.90 37.98 12.19
CA ILE A 94 20.63 39.06 11.50
C ILE A 94 20.94 40.15 12.57
N PRO A 95 22.13 40.79 12.55
CA PRO A 95 22.67 41.65 13.62
C PRO A 95 21.79 42.82 14.06
#